data_AF-A0A838W5S6-F1
#
_entry.id   AF-A0A838W5S6-F1
#
_cell.length_a   1.000
_cell.length_b   1.000
_cell.length_c   1.000
_cell.angle_alpha   90.00
_cell.angle_beta   90.00
_cell.angle_gamma   90.00
#
_symmetry.space_group_name_H-M   'P 1'
#
loop_
_entity.id
_entity.type
_entity.pdbx_description
1 polymer ?
#
loop_
_entity_poly.entity_id
_entity_poly.type
_entity_poly.pdbx_seq_one_letter_code
_entity_poly.pdbx_strand_id
1 'polypeptide(L)'
;MYSKAKSLFNNNEIQSINNIVFIFLCFILIFFKFNKEKDDDGSQVSTINKNLPGIIKTIEEFSDEQRDIVRNFKHEMEKFTEERSLETCLQALTLSMQLANIREKLLEAYKHYSALLENELKNQQKKEKKEHHQNQ
;
A
#
# COMPACT_ATOMS: atom_id res chain seq x y z
N MET A 1 36.24 14.16 -9.25
CA MET A 1 35.68 13.91 -7.89
C MET A 1 34.15 13.88 -7.86
N TYR A 2 33.43 14.79 -8.53
CA TYR A 2 31.95 14.84 -8.55
C TYR A 2 31.24 13.60 -9.13
N SER A 3 31.82 12.94 -10.13
CA SER A 3 31.22 11.76 -10.78
C SER A 3 31.14 10.53 -9.85
N LYS A 4 32.13 10.34 -8.96
CA LYS A 4 32.17 9.20 -8.03
C LYS A 4 31.19 9.38 -6.85
N ALA A 5 31.03 10.60 -6.35
CA ALA A 5 30.05 10.92 -5.31
C ALA A 5 28.60 10.79 -5.81
N LYS A 6 28.30 11.22 -7.05
CA LYS A 6 26.97 11.06 -7.67
C LYS A 6 26.60 9.59 -7.87
N SER A 7 27.56 8.73 -8.25
CA SER A 7 27.32 7.29 -8.38
C SER A 7 27.06 6.58 -7.05
N LEU A 8 27.71 7.02 -5.96
CA LEU A 8 27.53 6.43 -4.62
C LEU A 8 26.20 6.86 -3.98
N PHE A 9 25.77 8.10 -4.19
CA PHE A 9 24.49 8.60 -3.67
C PHE A 9 23.30 7.94 -4.37
N ASN A 10 23.36 7.81 -5.70
CA ASN A 10 22.31 7.20 -6.51
C ASN A 10 22.15 5.70 -6.19
N ASN A 11 23.25 4.97 -5.99
CA ASN A 11 23.20 3.54 -5.69
C ASN A 11 22.64 3.23 -4.29
N ASN A 12 22.90 4.09 -3.29
CA ASN A 12 22.40 3.89 -1.93
C ASN A 12 20.91 4.25 -1.78
N GLU A 13 20.43 5.30 -2.46
CA GLU A 13 18.99 5.61 -2.48
C GLU A 13 18.18 4.58 -3.27
N ILE A 14 18.70 4.10 -4.42
CA ILE A 14 18.06 3.04 -5.20
C ILE A 14 18.03 1.73 -4.42
N GLN A 15 19.09 1.39 -3.66
CA GLN A 15 19.05 0.24 -2.74
C GLN A 15 18.03 0.42 -1.62
N SER A 16 17.90 1.61 -1.04
CA SER A 16 16.95 1.88 0.03
C SER A 16 15.49 1.79 -0.47
N ILE A 17 15.22 2.32 -1.66
CA ILE A 17 13.90 2.22 -2.32
C ILE A 17 13.59 0.77 -2.69
N ASN A 18 14.55 0.05 -3.26
CA ASN A 18 14.37 -1.37 -3.58
C ASN A 18 14.15 -2.21 -2.31
N ASN A 19 14.82 -1.89 -1.20
CA ASN A 19 14.61 -2.55 0.08
C ASN A 19 13.21 -2.26 0.64
N ILE A 20 12.72 -1.03 0.55
CA ILE A 20 11.35 -0.67 0.99
C ILE A 20 10.30 -1.38 0.13
N VAL A 21 10.48 -1.40 -1.19
CA VAL A 21 9.58 -2.10 -2.12
C VAL A 21 9.62 -3.61 -1.89
N PHE A 22 10.79 -4.19 -1.62
CA PHE A 22 10.96 -5.59 -1.30
C PHE A 22 10.30 -5.97 0.02
N ILE A 23 10.43 -5.14 1.06
CA ILE A 23 9.73 -5.31 2.34
C ILE A 23 8.21 -5.28 2.11
N PHE A 24 7.70 -4.31 1.35
CA PHE A 24 6.27 -4.24 1.01
C PHE A 24 5.77 -5.47 0.23
N LEU A 25 6.54 -5.94 -0.76
CA LEU A 25 6.24 -7.17 -1.50
C LEU A 25 6.24 -8.41 -0.59
N CYS A 26 7.19 -8.50 0.35
CA CYS A 26 7.21 -9.57 1.34
C CYS A 26 5.96 -9.53 2.24
N PHE A 27 5.52 -8.36 2.69
CA PHE A 27 4.28 -8.23 3.47
C PHE A 27 3.04 -8.67 2.69
N ILE A 28 2.93 -8.29 1.41
CA ILE A 28 1.82 -8.71 0.54
C ILE A 28 1.81 -10.23 0.33
N LEU A 29 2.98 -10.84 0.07
CA LEU A 29 3.10 -12.29 -0.13
C LEU A 29 2.80 -13.09 1.15
N ILE A 30 3.19 -12.58 2.32
CA ILE A 30 2.86 -13.18 3.61
C ILE A 30 1.33 -13.11 3.84
N PHE A 31 0.71 -11.96 3.55
CA PHE A 31 -0.75 -11.78 3.70
C PHE A 31 -1.56 -12.68 2.75
N PHE A 32 -1.18 -12.78 1.48
CA PHE A 32 -1.88 -13.63 0.51
C PHE A 32 -1.77 -15.13 0.82
N LYS A 33 -0.67 -15.55 1.46
CA LYS A 33 -0.45 -16.96 1.80
C LYS A 33 -1.30 -17.43 2.99
N PHE A 34 -1.81 -16.51 3.82
CA PHE A 34 -2.63 -16.84 4.99
C PHE A 34 -4.13 -17.03 4.69
N ASN A 35 -4.64 -16.56 3.55
CA ASN A 35 -6.08 -16.60 3.23
C ASN A 35 -6.53 -17.81 2.41
N LYS A 36 -5.80 -18.92 2.45
CA LYS A 36 -6.23 -20.16 1.80
C LYS A 36 -6.44 -21.28 2.81
N GLU A 37 -7.45 -21.12 3.67
CA GLU A 37 -8.29 -22.26 4.10
C GLU A 37 -9.54 -21.84 4.89
N LYS A 38 -10.66 -22.39 4.41
CA LYS A 38 -11.96 -22.71 5.04
C LYS A 38 -13.06 -21.64 5.15
N ASP A 39 -14.01 -21.80 4.23
CA ASP A 39 -15.44 -21.48 4.39
C ASP A 39 -16.06 -22.29 5.56
N ASP A 40 -16.75 -21.64 6.50
CA ASP A 40 -18.14 -21.97 6.92
C ASP A 40 -18.74 -20.92 7.90
N ASP A 41 -20.06 -20.76 7.81
CA ASP A 41 -21.05 -20.12 8.69
C ASP A 41 -21.25 -18.58 8.74
N GLY A 42 -21.81 -18.03 7.64
CA GLY A 42 -23.26 -17.79 7.60
C GLY A 42 -23.83 -16.44 8.06
N SER A 43 -23.76 -16.06 9.34
CA SER A 43 -24.80 -15.13 9.87
C SER A 43 -24.34 -13.70 10.25
N GLN A 44 -23.05 -13.45 10.50
CA GLN A 44 -22.55 -12.07 10.80
C GLN A 44 -21.42 -11.59 9.89
N VAL A 45 -20.94 -12.44 8.97
CA VAL A 45 -20.03 -12.08 7.88
C VAL A 45 -20.70 -11.09 6.92
N SER A 46 -22.03 -11.08 6.84
CA SER A 46 -22.82 -10.33 5.85
C SER A 46 -22.74 -8.80 5.95
N THR A 47 -22.40 -8.23 7.11
CA THR A 47 -22.30 -6.76 7.28
C THR A 47 -20.90 -6.23 6.94
N ILE A 48 -19.85 -6.98 7.27
CA ILE A 48 -18.46 -6.61 6.95
C ILE A 48 -18.18 -6.86 5.45
N ASN A 49 -18.70 -7.96 4.92
CA ASN A 49 -18.62 -8.32 3.51
C ASN A 49 -19.26 -7.27 2.57
N LYS A 50 -20.10 -6.35 3.07
CA LYS A 50 -20.64 -5.25 2.25
C LYS A 50 -19.65 -4.10 2.06
N ASN A 51 -18.84 -3.77 3.08
CA ASN A 51 -17.94 -2.61 3.04
C ASN A 51 -16.51 -2.99 2.61
N LEU A 52 -16.12 -4.24 2.81
CA LEU A 52 -14.80 -4.76 2.47
C LEU A 52 -14.47 -4.64 0.97
N PRO A 53 -15.37 -5.02 0.03
CA PRO A 53 -15.09 -4.89 -1.40
C PRO A 53 -14.89 -3.43 -1.83
N GLY A 54 -15.60 -2.50 -1.19
CA GLY A 54 -15.46 -1.07 -1.47
C GLY A 54 -14.07 -0.55 -1.11
N ILE A 55 -13.57 -0.91 0.08
CA ILE A 55 -12.24 -0.48 0.54
C ILE A 55 -11.12 -1.13 -0.27
N ILE A 56 -11.27 -2.41 -0.62
CA ILE A 56 -10.32 -3.10 -1.51
C ILE A 56 -10.25 -2.39 -2.85
N LYS A 57 -11.41 -2.07 -3.45
CA LYS A 57 -11.47 -1.32 -4.70
C LYS A 57 -10.80 0.06 -4.59
N THR A 58 -11.03 0.80 -3.51
CA THR A 58 -10.36 2.08 -3.26
C THR A 58 -8.84 1.93 -3.15
N ILE A 59 -8.36 0.88 -2.48
CA ILE A 59 -6.92 0.58 -2.39
C ILE A 59 -6.35 0.30 -3.78
N GLU A 60 -7.04 -0.51 -4.59
CA GLU A 60 -6.64 -0.81 -5.97
C GLU A 60 -6.58 0.46 -6.82
N GLU A 61 -7.64 1.28 -6.81
CA GLU A 61 -7.71 2.54 -7.55
C GLU A 61 -6.56 3.50 -7.19
N PHE A 62 -6.29 3.70 -5.90
CA PHE A 62 -5.19 4.58 -5.48
C PHE A 62 -3.81 3.96 -5.75
N SER A 63 -3.70 2.64 -5.72
CA SER A 63 -2.45 1.95 -6.06
C SER A 63 -2.14 2.08 -7.56
N ASP A 64 -3.16 2.01 -8.40
CA ASP A 64 -3.06 2.20 -9.84
C ASP A 64 -2.65 3.65 -10.15
N GLU A 65 -3.32 4.63 -9.54
CA GLU A 65 -2.97 6.05 -9.64
C GLU A 65 -1.52 6.31 -9.18
N GLN A 66 -1.10 5.72 -8.05
CA GLN A 66 0.27 5.83 -7.57
C GLN A 66 1.28 5.29 -8.60
N ARG A 67 1.01 4.14 -9.25
CA ARG A 67 1.91 3.56 -10.25
C ARG A 67 2.07 4.48 -11.46
N ASP A 68 0.99 5.12 -11.90
CA ASP A 68 1.03 6.06 -13.02
C ASP A 68 1.79 7.34 -12.66
N ILE A 69 1.57 7.90 -11.46
CA ILE A 69 2.33 9.06 -10.97
C ILE A 69 3.82 8.73 -10.88
N VAL A 70 4.19 7.56 -10.37
CA VAL A 70 5.61 7.13 -10.28
C VAL A 70 6.24 7.00 -11.67
N ARG A 71 5.52 6.42 -12.64
CA ARG A 71 6.00 6.30 -14.02
C ARG A 71 6.27 7.69 -14.62
N ASN A 72 5.34 8.62 -14.44
CA ASN A 72 5.46 9.98 -14.95
C ASN A 72 6.56 10.76 -14.24
N PHE A 73 6.67 10.63 -12.91
CA PHE A 73 7.74 11.27 -12.14
C PHE A 73 9.11 10.82 -12.62
N LYS A 74 9.30 9.51 -12.87
CA LYS A 74 10.55 8.99 -13.40
C LYS A 74 10.88 9.60 -14.77
N HIS A 75 9.90 9.67 -15.67
CA HIS A 75 10.06 10.27 -16.99
C HIS A 75 10.48 11.75 -16.92
N GLU A 76 9.81 12.55 -16.07
CA GLU A 76 10.14 13.97 -15.91
C GLU A 76 11.49 14.18 -15.20
N MET A 77 11.88 13.29 -14.29
CA MET A 77 13.22 13.32 -13.68
C MET A 77 14.34 12.97 -14.68
N GLU A 78 14.07 12.05 -15.62
CA GLU A 78 14.99 11.74 -16.72
C GLU A 78 15.19 12.97 -17.63
N LYS A 79 14.09 13.61 -18.07
CA LYS A 79 14.14 14.87 -18.83
C LYS A 79 14.86 15.99 -18.07
N PHE A 80 14.55 16.17 -16.79
CA PHE A 80 15.25 17.17 -15.96
C PHE A 80 16.76 16.91 -15.91
N THR A 81 17.19 15.65 -15.89
CA THR A 81 18.61 15.30 -15.89
C THR A 81 19.31 15.69 -17.20
N GLU A 82 18.59 15.57 -18.32
CA GLU A 82 19.04 15.92 -19.67
C GLU A 82 19.03 17.43 -19.90
N GLU A 83 17.88 18.09 -19.70
CA GLU A 83 17.66 19.49 -20.02
C GLU A 83 18.12 20.46 -18.93
N ARG A 84 18.00 20.06 -17.66
CA ARG A 84 18.27 20.88 -16.46
C ARG A 84 17.52 22.21 -16.47
N SER A 85 16.32 22.22 -17.03
CA SER A 85 15.46 23.39 -17.12
C SER A 85 14.66 23.57 -15.82
N LEU A 86 14.32 24.83 -15.50
CA LEU A 86 13.43 25.13 -14.37
C LEU A 86 12.04 24.49 -14.57
N GLU A 87 11.58 24.43 -15.82
CA GLU A 87 10.28 23.85 -16.18
C GLU A 87 10.20 22.36 -15.84
N THR A 88 11.17 21.56 -16.28
CA THR A 88 11.22 20.11 -15.96
C THR A 88 11.39 19.86 -14.46
N CYS A 89 12.13 20.73 -13.75
CA CYS A 89 12.23 20.68 -12.29
C CYS A 89 10.88 20.90 -11.61
N LEU A 90 10.12 21.91 -12.04
CA LEU A 90 8.79 22.20 -11.49
C LEU A 90 7.80 21.07 -11.77
N GLN A 91 7.84 20.48 -12.97
CA GLN A 91 7.01 19.33 -13.33
C GLN A 91 7.30 18.11 -12.44
N ALA A 92 8.58 17.78 -12.23
CA ALA A 92 8.98 16.72 -11.31
C ALA A 92 8.55 17.02 -9.86
N LEU A 93 8.67 18.27 -9.41
CA LEU A 93 8.21 18.69 -8.08
C LEU A 93 6.69 18.51 -7.92
N THR A 94 5.91 18.90 -8.92
CA THR A 94 4.45 18.72 -8.91
C THR A 94 4.07 17.24 -8.77
N LEU A 95 4.72 16.37 -9.56
CA LEU A 95 4.50 14.92 -9.48
C LEU A 95 4.92 14.34 -8.11
N SER A 96 5.99 14.87 -7.51
CA SER A 96 6.41 14.50 -6.14
C SER A 96 5.35 14.87 -5.09
N MET A 97 4.75 16.06 -5.19
CA MET A 97 3.65 16.47 -4.31
C MET A 97 2.40 15.59 -4.49
N GLN A 98 2.05 15.26 -5.74
CA GLN A 98 0.95 14.33 -6.03
C GLN A 98 1.22 12.93 -5.44
N LEU A 99 2.46 12.46 -5.52
CA LEU A 99 2.88 11.19 -4.94
C LEU A 99 2.75 11.17 -3.40
N ALA A 100 3.05 12.27 -2.72
CA ALA A 100 2.84 12.38 -1.28
C ALA A 100 1.35 12.28 -0.92
N ASN A 101 0.48 12.97 -1.67
CA ASN A 101 -0.96 12.96 -1.45
C ASN A 101 -1.58 11.56 -1.67
N ILE A 102 -1.22 10.86 -2.75
CA ILE A 102 -1.76 9.52 -2.99
C ILE A 102 -1.29 8.51 -1.94
N ARG A 103 -0.06 8.66 -1.42
CA ARG A 103 0.45 7.83 -0.32
C ARG A 103 -0.32 8.04 0.97
N GLU A 104 -0.71 9.28 1.28
CA GLU A 104 -1.55 9.58 2.44
C GLU A 104 -2.94 8.93 2.32
N LYS A 105 -3.57 9.03 1.14
CA LYS A 105 -4.86 8.38 0.85
C LYS A 105 -4.78 6.86 0.97
N LEU A 106 -3.73 6.23 0.44
CA LEU A 106 -3.49 4.80 0.59
C LEU A 106 -3.32 4.39 2.04
N LEU A 107 -2.51 5.14 2.81
CA LEU A 107 -2.32 4.88 4.22
C LEU A 107 -3.66 4.89 4.98
N GLU A 108 -4.52 5.86 4.69
CA GLU A 108 -5.83 5.94 5.33
C GLU A 108 -6.76 4.78 4.92
N ALA A 109 -6.75 4.38 3.65
CA ALA A 109 -7.49 3.21 3.19
C ALA A 109 -7.03 1.91 3.87
N TYR A 110 -5.71 1.73 4.03
CA TYR A 110 -5.14 0.57 4.74
C TYR A 110 -5.42 0.57 6.25
N LYS A 111 -5.46 1.74 6.90
CA LYS A 111 -5.91 1.85 8.30
C LYS A 111 -7.36 1.43 8.44
N HIS A 112 -8.23 1.90 7.54
CA HIS A 112 -9.65 1.52 7.55
C HIS A 112 -9.81 0.01 7.33
N TYR A 113 -9.09 -0.55 6.35
CA TYR A 113 -9.06 -1.99 6.11
C TYR A 113 -8.62 -2.78 7.35
N SER A 114 -7.50 -2.38 7.97
CA SER A 114 -6.99 -3.02 9.18
C SER A 114 -7.99 -2.97 10.34
N ALA A 115 -8.65 -1.83 10.55
CA ALA A 115 -9.66 -1.67 11.60
C ALA A 115 -10.88 -2.58 11.40
N LEU A 116 -11.29 -2.82 10.15
CA LEU A 116 -12.37 -3.78 9.85
C LEU A 116 -11.96 -5.22 10.20
N LEU A 117 -10.76 -5.63 9.79
CA LEU A 117 -10.24 -6.96 10.09
C LEU A 117 -10.05 -7.19 11.60
N GLU A 118 -9.53 -6.20 12.33
CA GLU A 118 -9.39 -6.30 13.79
C GLU A 118 -10.74 -6.48 14.49
N ASN A 119 -11.77 -5.76 14.02
CA ASN A 119 -13.12 -5.89 14.56
C ASN A 119 -13.71 -7.27 14.25
N GLU A 120 -13.44 -7.81 13.06
CA GLU A 120 -13.83 -9.17 12.70
C GLU A 120 -13.18 -10.20 13.63
N LEU A 121 -11.86 -10.14 13.80
CA LEU A 121 -11.11 -11.03 14.68
C LEU A 121 -11.65 -11.00 16.12
N LYS A 122 -11.89 -9.80 16.67
CA LYS A 122 -12.47 -9.63 18.00
C LYS A 122 -13.87 -10.23 18.11
N ASN A 123 -14.67 -10.14 17.04
CA ASN A 123 -16.02 -10.70 17.03
C ASN A 123 -16.01 -12.23 16.93
N GLN A 124 -15.13 -12.81 16.13
CA GLN A 124 -14.93 -14.26 16.04
C GLN A 124 -14.51 -14.84 17.40
N GLN A 125 -13.49 -14.26 18.04
CA GLN A 125 -13.04 -14.67 19.39
C GLN A 125 -14.14 -14.58 20.46
N LYS A 126 -15.05 -13.60 20.35
CA LYS A 126 -16.19 -13.48 21.27
C LYS A 126 -17.23 -14.58 21.06
N LYS A 127 -17.43 -15.05 19.83
CA LYS A 127 -18.36 -16.15 19.52
C LYS A 127 -17.81 -17.48 20.02
N GLU A 128 -16.55 -17.77 19.72
CA GLU A 128 -15.86 -18.98 20.19
C GLU A 128 -15.94 -19.14 21.72
N LYS A 129 -15.77 -18.04 22.46
CA LYS A 129 -15.91 -18.05 23.93
C LYS A 129 -17.33 -18.35 24.42
N LYS A 130 -18.36 -17.90 23.69
CA LYS A 130 -19.77 -18.14 24.04
C LYS A 130 -20.19 -19.58 23.75
N GLU A 131 -19.74 -20.15 22.65
CA GLU A 131 -19.99 -21.55 22.30
C GLU A 131 -19.36 -22.52 23.31
N HIS A 132 -18.17 -22.20 23.82
CA HIS A 132 -17.54 -22.98 24.89
C HIS A 132 -18.29 -22.96 26.23
N HIS A 133 -19.03 -21.89 26.55
CA HIS A 133 -19.84 -21.81 27.78
C HIS A 133 -21.24 -22.41 27.63
N GLN A 134 -21.71 -22.67 26.41
CA GLN A 134 -23.01 -23.32 26.15
C GLN A 134 -22.91 -24.85 26.06
N ASN A 135 -21.69 -25.38 25.93
CA ASN A 135 -21.40 -26.83 25.85
C ASN A 135 -20.85 -27.42 27.17
N GLN A 136 -20.92 -26.68 28.29
CA GLN A 136 -20.63 -27.13 29.66
C GLN A 136 -21.91 -27.05 30.51
#